data_AF-A0A378QTU6-F1
#
_entry.id   AF-A0A378QTU6-F1
#
_cell.length_a   1.000
_cell.length_b   1.000
_cell.length_c   1.000
_cell.angle_alpha   90.00
_cell.angle_beta   90.00
_cell.angle_gamma   90.00
#
_symmetry.space_group_name_H-M   'P 1'
#
loop_
_entity.id
_entity.type
_entity.pdbx_description
1 polymer ?
#
loop_
_entity_poly.entity_id
_entity_poly.type
_entity_poly.pdbx_seq_one_letter_code
_entity_poly.pdbx_strand_id
1 'polypeptide(L)'
;MGKFIKNLAILATIATMTSSAMAYTIERQWYEIWFQVEGRCNDGTYFNGSQGSDGSWTVQGKQQGFHVSSLDTAIRQACLE
;
A
#
# COMPACT_ATOMS: atom_id res chain seq x y z
N MET A 1 -33.11 -21.18 -7.90
CA MET A 1 -32.01 -21.16 -6.92
C MET A 1 -30.76 -21.66 -7.63
N GLY A 2 -29.95 -20.76 -8.20
CA GLY A 2 -28.77 -21.13 -9.00
C GLY A 2 -27.63 -20.18 -8.67
N LYS A 3 -26.68 -20.68 -7.89
CA LYS A 3 -25.47 -19.98 -7.43
C LYS A 3 -24.59 -19.64 -8.63
N PHE A 4 -24.63 -18.40 -9.12
CA PHE A 4 -23.55 -17.88 -9.94
C PHE A 4 -22.45 -17.39 -9.01
N ILE A 5 -21.47 -18.28 -8.80
CA ILE A 5 -20.16 -17.96 -8.24
C ILE A 5 -19.58 -16.87 -9.16
N LYS A 6 -19.61 -15.63 -8.69
CA LYS A 6 -18.91 -14.53 -9.33
C LYS A 6 -17.42 -14.80 -9.12
N ASN A 7 -16.84 -15.50 -10.09
CA ASN A 7 -15.41 -15.57 -10.32
C ASN A 7 -14.88 -14.13 -10.45
N LEU A 8 -14.44 -13.51 -9.36
CA LEU A 8 -13.47 -12.42 -9.44
C LEU A 8 -12.09 -13.05 -9.25
N ALA A 9 -11.41 -13.25 -10.37
CA ALA A 9 -10.02 -13.63 -10.39
C ALA A 9 -9.21 -12.44 -9.87
N ILE A 10 -8.67 -12.53 -8.65
CA ILE A 10 -7.69 -11.56 -8.17
C ILE A 10 -6.32 -12.05 -8.63
N LEU A 11 -5.84 -11.49 -9.74
CA LEU A 11 -4.42 -11.54 -10.12
C LEU A 11 -3.64 -10.73 -9.08
N ALA A 12 -2.94 -11.40 -8.17
CA ALA A 12 -1.91 -10.76 -7.36
C ALA A 12 -0.63 -10.67 -8.20
N THR A 13 -0.52 -9.66 -9.07
CA THR A 13 0.73 -9.36 -9.77
C THR A 13 1.66 -8.63 -8.80
N ILE A 14 2.76 -9.28 -8.41
CA ILE A 14 3.85 -8.65 -7.66
C ILE A 14 4.65 -7.80 -8.65
N ALA A 15 4.32 -6.52 -8.77
CA ALA A 15 5.18 -5.55 -9.44
C ALA A 15 6.18 -5.02 -8.42
N THR A 16 7.39 -5.57 -8.36
CA THR A 16 8.49 -4.97 -7.63
C THR A 16 8.95 -3.72 -8.38
N MET A 17 8.25 -2.60 -8.18
CA MET A 17 8.66 -1.30 -8.71
C MET A 17 9.84 -0.79 -7.87
N THR A 18 11.06 -1.14 -8.25
CA THR A 18 12.29 -0.62 -7.65
C THR A 18 12.65 0.73 -8.28
N SER A 19 11.98 1.82 -7.90
CA SER A 19 12.40 3.16 -8.33
C SER A 19 13.61 3.63 -7.54
N SER A 20 14.81 3.31 -8.04
CA SER A 20 16.12 3.92 -7.75
C SER A 20 16.14 5.01 -6.65
N ALA A 21 16.78 4.70 -5.51
CA ALA A 21 16.84 5.44 -4.24
C ALA A 21 15.67 5.19 -3.26
N MET A 22 15.08 3.99 -3.31
CA MET A 22 13.89 3.62 -2.54
C MET A 22 14.14 3.61 -1.04
N ALA A 23 13.38 4.39 -0.27
CA ALA A 23 13.26 4.30 1.20
C ALA A 23 12.58 3.00 1.68
N TYR A 24 11.98 2.24 0.75
CA TYR A 24 11.06 1.15 1.07
C TYR A 24 10.88 0.13 -0.08
N THR A 25 10.26 -1.00 0.24
CA THR A 25 9.81 -2.05 -0.67
C THR A 25 8.34 -2.34 -0.41
N ILE A 26 7.50 -2.36 -1.44
CA ILE A 26 6.09 -2.79 -1.33
C ILE A 26 6.06 -4.32 -1.49
N GLU A 27 5.48 -5.01 -0.51
CA GLU A 27 5.37 -6.47 -0.51
C GLU A 27 4.03 -6.93 -1.09
N ARG A 28 2.93 -6.24 -0.78
CA ARG A 28 1.58 -6.58 -1.26
C ARG A 28 0.74 -5.33 -1.53
N GLN A 29 -0.12 -5.45 -2.55
CA GLN A 29 -1.12 -4.45 -2.91
C GLN A 29 -2.45 -5.17 -3.18
N TRP A 30 -3.53 -4.75 -2.51
CA TRP A 30 -4.85 -5.39 -2.62
C TRP A 30 -5.90 -4.44 -3.19
N TYR A 31 -6.78 -4.97 -4.04
CA TYR A 31 -7.91 -4.24 -4.62
C TYR A 31 -9.13 -5.10 -4.89
N GLU A 32 -10.27 -4.63 -4.37
CA GLU A 32 -11.59 -4.81 -4.99
C GLU A 32 -12.52 -3.60 -4.76
N ILE A 33 -12.37 -2.83 -3.67
CA ILE A 33 -13.19 -1.62 -3.42
C ILE A 33 -12.41 -0.51 -2.67
N TRP A 34 -11.24 -0.84 -2.11
CA TRP A 34 -10.33 0.06 -1.41
C TRP A 34 -8.89 -0.31 -1.78
N PHE A 35 -8.03 0.68 -1.95
CA PHE A 35 -6.62 0.43 -2.20
C PHE A 35 -5.96 0.20 -0.84
N GLN A 36 -5.35 -0.97 -0.63
CA GLN A 36 -4.48 -1.22 0.51
C GLN A 36 -3.08 -1.57 0.03
N VAL A 37 -2.09 -1.14 0.80
CA VAL A 37 -0.67 -1.41 0.57
C VAL A 37 -0.03 -1.90 1.86
N GLU A 38 0.95 -2.77 1.73
CA GLU A 38 1.89 -3.05 2.80
C GLU A 38 3.28 -3.33 2.25
N GLY A 39 4.28 -3.13 3.10
CA GLY A 39 5.66 -3.36 2.73
C GLY A 39 6.63 -3.11 3.87
N ARG A 40 7.90 -2.91 3.52
CA ARG A 40 8.99 -2.65 4.46
C ARG A 40 9.80 -1.43 4.06
N CYS A 41 10.11 -0.57 5.02
CA CYS A 41 11.16 0.43 4.92
C CYS A 41 12.54 -0.23 4.84
N ASN A 42 13.55 0.51 4.39
CA ASN A 42 14.93 0.04 4.28
C ASN A 42 15.55 -0.40 5.61
N ASP A 43 15.13 0.24 6.70
CA ASP A 43 15.57 -0.12 8.06
C ASP A 43 14.89 -1.40 8.60
N GLY A 44 14.07 -2.05 7.77
CA GLY A 44 13.35 -3.29 8.08
C GLY A 44 11.98 -3.07 8.72
N THR A 45 11.58 -1.82 8.99
CA THR A 45 10.27 -1.50 9.58
C THR A 45 9.16 -1.83 8.61
N TYR A 46 8.15 -2.54 9.10
CA TYR A 46 6.94 -2.78 8.32
C TYR A 46 6.04 -1.53 8.28
N PHE A 47 5.42 -1.29 7.13
CA PHE A 47 4.36 -0.28 6.98
C PHE A 47 3.12 -0.90 6.33
N ASN A 48 1.96 -0.32 6.63
CA ASN A 48 0.73 -0.59 5.92
C ASN A 48 -0.02 0.71 5.65
N GLY A 49 -0.89 0.72 4.65
CA GLY A 49 -1.68 1.90 4.35
C GLY A 49 -2.91 1.61 3.51
N SER A 50 -3.80 2.59 3.49
CA SER A 50 -5.04 2.56 2.74
C SER A 50 -5.31 3.89 2.06
N GLN A 51 -6.00 3.86 0.93
CA GLN A 51 -6.50 5.07 0.29
C GLN A 51 -7.93 5.36 0.76
N GLY A 52 -8.19 6.61 1.14
CA GLY A 52 -9.51 7.14 1.41
C GLY A 52 -10.30 7.39 0.14
N SER A 53 -11.61 7.59 0.28
CA SER A 53 -12.53 7.86 -0.84
C SER A 53 -12.27 9.18 -1.58
N ASP A 54 -11.55 10.09 -0.93
CA ASP A 54 -11.08 11.37 -1.47
C ASP A 54 -9.75 11.24 -2.25
N GLY A 55 -9.22 10.02 -2.37
CA GLY A 55 -7.95 9.73 -3.05
C GLY A 55 -6.71 9.96 -2.18
N SER A 56 -6.88 10.41 -0.93
CA SER A 56 -5.79 10.54 0.04
C SER A 56 -5.29 9.19 0.52
N TRP A 57 -4.02 9.11 0.92
CA TRP A 57 -3.40 7.93 1.50
C TRP A 57 -3.18 8.13 2.99
N THR A 58 -3.55 7.11 3.75
CA THR A 58 -3.18 6.97 5.15
C THR A 58 -2.20 5.81 5.28
N VAL A 59 -0.93 6.08 5.58
CA VAL A 59 0.09 5.04 5.78
C VAL A 59 0.60 5.11 7.22
N GLN A 60 0.64 3.96 7.89
CA GLN A 60 1.16 3.79 9.24
C GLN A 60 2.52 3.07 9.19
N GLY A 61 3.49 3.62 9.92
CA GLY A 61 4.83 3.06 10.10
C GLY A 61 5.30 3.23 11.54
N LYS A 62 6.58 3.63 11.75
CA LYS A 62 7.19 3.67 13.10
C LYS A 62 6.47 4.56 14.12
N GLN A 63 5.93 5.71 13.71
CA GLN A 63 5.61 6.77 14.68
C GLN A 63 4.21 7.39 14.61
N GLN A 64 3.49 7.29 13.48
CA GLN A 64 2.09 7.71 13.36
C GLN A 64 1.53 7.40 11.97
N GLY A 65 0.21 7.48 11.81
CA GLY A 65 -0.45 7.44 10.52
C GLY A 65 -0.40 8.82 9.84
N PHE A 66 0.12 8.88 8.63
CA PHE A 66 0.24 10.12 7.86
C PHE A 66 -0.83 10.17 6.77
N HIS A 67 -1.52 11.30 6.67
CA HIS A 67 -2.58 11.52 5.70
C HIS A 67 -2.11 12.51 4.63
N VAL A 68 -1.82 12.00 3.42
CA VAL A 68 -1.27 12.80 2.31
C VAL A 68 -1.83 12.34 0.97
N SER A 69 -1.82 13.20 -0.05
CA SER A 69 -2.40 12.91 -1.37
C SER A 69 -1.60 11.93 -2.24
N SER A 70 -0.34 11.64 -1.89
CA SER A 70 0.56 10.77 -2.66
C SER A 70 0.98 9.56 -1.83
N LEU A 71 0.87 8.37 -2.42
CA LEU A 71 1.33 7.11 -1.82
C LEU A 71 2.83 7.15 -1.48
N ASP A 72 3.67 7.62 -2.41
CA ASP A 72 5.13 7.68 -2.22
C ASP A 72 5.49 8.59 -1.04
N THR A 73 4.83 9.76 -0.95
CA THR A 73 5.02 10.68 0.18
C THR A 73 4.56 10.06 1.50
N ALA A 74 3.42 9.35 1.49
CA ALA A 74 2.89 8.71 2.68
C ALA A 74 3.86 7.63 3.21
N ILE A 75 4.43 6.81 2.32
CA ILE A 75 5.37 5.76 2.70
C ILE A 75 6.70 6.37 3.16
N ARG A 76 7.24 7.38 2.47
CA ARG A 76 8.47 8.08 2.90
C ARG A 76 8.34 8.63 4.32
N GLN A 77 7.23 9.31 4.63
CA GLN A 77 6.94 9.78 5.99
C GLN A 77 6.82 8.64 7.00
N ALA A 78 6.16 7.53 6.64
CA ALA A 78 6.06 6.34 7.48
C ALA A 78 7.43 5.68 7.76
N CYS A 79 8.36 5.82 6.82
CA CYS A 79 9.75 5.36 6.91
C CYS A 79 10.72 6.39 7.50
N LEU A 80 10.26 7.61 7.85
CA LEU A 80 11.07 8.72 8.36
C LEU A 80 12.14 9.21 7.37
N GLU A 81 11.83 9.17 6.07
CA GLU A 81 12.64 9.73 4.96
C GLU A 81 11.90 10.87 4.25
#